data_AF-J9GC31-F1
#
_entry.id   AF-J9GC31-F1
#
_cell.length_a   1.000
_cell.length_b   1.000
_cell.length_c   1.000
_cell.angle_alpha   90.00
_cell.angle_beta   90.00
_cell.angle_gamma   90.00
#
_symmetry.space_group_name_H-M   'P 1'
#
loop_
_entity.id
_entity.type
_entity.pdbx_description
1 polymer ?
#
loop_
_entity_poly.entity_id
_entity_poly.type
_entity_poly.pdbx_seq_one_letter_code
_entity_poly.pdbx_strand_id
1 'polypeptide(L)'
;MNETYDELVSLISHGIDMEKKIASGNIKRLNAAMKSGCQDIKLLDSLADPLLDTMLGLSGRGERTYLRFLKYLETFSPKEAKQRREMYEDMMGYKIHTAYVAARLAKKLHKGQVDKAGKDYFEGHLATVGGSGYDWKQKTVGFLHDVAEDTSYSVKDVIRFLQKGLKTWKARPEEQDWIDDFSEIVKQYPHEHLHLPSKDEWNEIEEALHLMNARTVPTREAYINRFKGHFLAIKVKLNDLRHNMDISRLPNPTEKDYVRLERYQKEYEELMEMFKEVCEIQYPTLVEDAGR
;
A
#
# COMPACT_ATOMS: atom_id res chain seq x y z
N MET A 1 0.37 38.40 16.38
CA MET A 1 0.75 37.36 15.40
C MET A 1 2.05 36.65 15.79
N ASN A 2 3.08 37.33 16.33
CA ASN A 2 4.32 36.66 16.76
C ASN A 2 4.19 35.87 18.08
N GLU A 3 3.49 36.39 19.10
CA GLU A 3 3.33 35.67 20.39
C GLU A 3 2.62 34.32 20.23
N THR A 4 1.58 34.27 19.41
CA THR A 4 0.86 33.02 19.10
C THR A 4 1.69 32.03 18.27
N TYR A 5 2.71 32.48 17.55
CA TYR A 5 3.61 31.60 16.81
C TYR A 5 4.70 31.04 17.72
N ASP A 6 5.27 31.87 18.60
CA ASP A 6 6.28 31.46 19.58
C ASP A 6 5.71 30.48 20.62
N GLU A 7 4.46 30.68 21.06
CA GLU A 7 3.74 29.72 21.90
C GLU A 7 3.55 28.38 21.20
N LEU A 8 3.17 28.39 19.92
CA LEU A 8 2.93 27.18 19.12
C LEU A 8 4.23 26.41 18.85
N VAL A 9 5.33 27.11 18.56
CA VAL A 9 6.68 26.54 18.43
C VAL A 9 7.16 25.95 19.77
N SER A 10 6.89 26.61 20.89
CA SER A 10 7.22 26.11 22.23
C SER A 10 6.44 24.83 22.58
N LEU A 11 5.14 24.80 22.30
CA LEU A 11 4.27 23.63 22.46
C LEU A 11 4.74 22.44 21.61
N ILE A 12 5.05 22.66 20.34
CA ILE A 12 5.60 21.64 19.44
C ILE A 12 6.94 21.11 19.98
N SER A 13 7.83 22.01 20.39
CA SER A 13 9.14 21.64 20.93
C SER A 13 9.02 20.79 22.20
N HIS A 14 8.07 21.12 23.08
CA HIS A 14 7.79 20.36 24.29
C HIS A 14 7.23 18.95 23.99
N GLY A 15 6.33 18.85 23.00
CA GLY A 15 5.80 17.57 22.51
C GLY A 15 6.91 16.65 21.99
N ILE A 16 7.77 17.17 21.12
CA ILE A 16 8.92 16.43 20.56
C ILE A 16 9.86 15.95 21.67
N ASP A 17 10.13 16.76 22.69
CA ASP A 17 10.99 16.37 23.80
C ASP A 17 10.38 15.28 24.70
N MET A 18 9.06 15.30 24.89
CA MET A 18 8.36 14.22 25.60
C MET A 18 8.43 12.91 24.81
N GLU A 19 8.16 12.93 23.51
CA GLU A 19 8.27 11.75 22.63
C GLU A 19 9.68 11.16 22.66
N LYS A 20 10.72 12.00 22.57
CA LYS A 20 12.12 11.56 22.68
C LYS A 20 12.43 10.89 24.02
N LYS A 21 11.88 11.39 25.13
CA LYS A 21 12.06 10.78 26.47
C LYS A 21 11.35 9.43 26.58
N ILE A 22 10.11 9.33 26.11
CA ILE A 22 9.33 8.09 26.09
C ILE A 22 10.08 7.03 25.28
N ALA A 23 10.48 7.37 24.06
CA ALA A 23 11.20 6.46 23.19
C ALA A 23 12.55 6.04 23.78
N SER A 24 13.31 6.97 24.39
CA SER A 24 14.55 6.62 25.09
C SER A 24 14.35 5.65 26.26
N GLY A 25 13.25 5.79 27.01
CA GLY A 25 12.85 4.85 28.05
C GLY A 25 12.54 3.46 27.50
N ASN A 26 11.78 3.41 26.40
CA ASN A 26 11.43 2.16 25.72
C ASN A 26 12.66 1.46 25.10
N ILE A 27 13.61 2.19 24.51
CA ILE A 27 14.88 1.63 24.05
C ILE A 27 15.59 0.89 25.18
N LYS A 28 15.68 1.50 26.38
CA LYS A 28 16.35 0.87 27.53
C LYS A 28 15.63 -0.41 27.95
N ARG A 29 14.31 -0.37 28.06
CA ARG A 29 13.47 -1.50 28.49
C ARG A 29 13.49 -2.64 27.47
N LEU A 30 13.37 -2.33 26.18
CA LEU A 30 13.43 -3.30 25.10
C LEU A 30 14.78 -4.01 25.05
N ASN A 31 15.89 -3.25 25.14
CA ASN A 31 17.23 -3.85 25.20
C ASN A 31 17.40 -4.73 26.44
N ALA A 32 16.88 -4.32 27.60
CA ALA A 32 16.93 -5.13 28.82
C ALA A 32 16.13 -6.44 28.68
N ALA A 33 14.92 -6.38 28.11
CA ALA A 33 14.07 -7.54 27.85
C ALA A 33 14.72 -8.52 26.86
N MET A 34 15.29 -8.03 25.75
CA MET A 34 16.03 -8.87 24.81
C MET A 34 17.26 -9.51 25.48
N LYS A 35 18.00 -8.75 26.30
CA LYS A 35 19.17 -9.25 27.01
C LYS A 35 18.82 -10.31 28.06
N SER A 36 17.62 -10.25 28.67
CA SER A 36 17.16 -11.27 29.61
C SER A 36 16.62 -12.53 28.94
N GLY A 37 16.61 -12.60 27.60
CA GLY A 37 16.05 -13.73 26.87
C GLY A 37 14.51 -13.74 26.86
N CYS A 38 13.85 -12.59 27.05
CA CYS A 38 12.40 -12.51 27.00
C CYS A 38 11.88 -12.95 25.63
N GLN A 39 10.88 -13.82 25.59
CA GLN A 39 10.22 -14.30 24.36
C GLN A 39 8.73 -13.94 24.32
N ASP A 40 8.24 -13.13 25.26
CA ASP A 40 6.88 -12.58 25.23
C ASP A 40 6.79 -11.53 24.10
N ILE A 41 6.23 -11.96 22.97
CA ILE A 41 6.12 -11.13 21.76
C ILE A 41 5.26 -9.89 22.02
N LYS A 42 4.16 -10.00 22.78
CA LYS A 42 3.27 -8.86 23.07
C LYS A 42 4.00 -7.80 23.87
N LEU A 43 4.77 -8.22 24.87
CA LEU A 43 5.61 -7.31 25.64
C LEU A 43 6.68 -6.65 24.75
N LEU A 44 7.37 -7.43 23.92
CA LEU A 44 8.41 -6.89 23.04
C LEU A 44 7.84 -5.90 22.02
N ASP A 45 6.69 -6.20 21.42
CA ASP A 45 5.98 -5.31 20.48
C ASP A 45 5.60 -4.01 21.19
N SER A 46 4.94 -4.06 22.35
CA SER A 46 4.55 -2.85 23.09
C SER A 46 5.73 -1.94 23.48
N LEU A 47 6.94 -2.50 23.62
CA LEU A 47 8.16 -1.74 23.89
C LEU A 47 8.81 -1.23 22.60
N ALA A 48 8.57 -1.88 21.46
CA ALA A 48 9.08 -1.51 20.16
C ALA A 48 8.19 -0.49 19.44
N ASP A 49 6.88 -0.51 19.64
CA ASP A 49 5.91 0.35 18.94
C ASP A 49 6.24 1.85 19.06
N PRO A 50 6.54 2.42 20.24
CA PRO A 50 6.84 3.84 20.36
C PRO A 50 8.14 4.25 19.67
N LEU A 51 8.96 3.28 19.25
CA LEU A 51 10.14 3.55 18.43
C LEU A 51 9.74 3.92 17.01
N LEU A 52 8.68 3.31 16.43
CA LEU A 52 8.19 3.57 15.07
C LEU A 52 7.80 5.03 14.90
N ASP A 53 7.07 5.60 15.86
CA ASP A 53 6.63 6.99 15.85
C ASP A 53 7.79 8.00 15.97
N THR A 54 8.94 7.57 16.50
CA THR A 54 10.07 8.45 16.84
C THR A 54 11.35 8.17 16.03
N MET A 55 11.29 7.28 15.02
CA MET A 55 12.48 6.81 14.30
C MET A 55 13.26 7.92 13.59
N LEU A 56 12.55 8.85 12.95
CA LEU A 56 13.15 10.00 12.24
C LEU A 56 13.70 11.05 13.23
N GLY A 57 13.09 11.19 14.41
CA GLY A 57 13.42 12.21 15.42
C GLY A 57 14.58 11.87 16.38
N LEU A 58 15.10 10.63 16.36
CA LEU A 58 16.10 10.12 17.31
C LEU A 58 17.51 9.91 16.72
N SER A 59 17.87 10.60 15.64
CA SER A 59 19.16 10.40 14.95
C SER A 59 19.40 8.92 14.55
N GLY A 60 18.32 8.24 14.16
CA GLY A 60 18.33 6.81 13.78
C GLY A 60 18.55 5.82 14.94
N ARG A 61 18.60 6.27 16.21
CA ARG A 61 18.79 5.35 17.36
C ARG A 61 17.58 4.44 17.59
N GLY A 62 16.37 4.96 17.39
CA GLY A 62 15.12 4.20 17.44
C GLY A 62 15.12 3.10 16.38
N GLU A 63 15.35 3.49 15.12
CA GLU A 63 15.45 2.57 13.98
C GLU A 63 16.47 1.45 14.19
N ARG A 64 17.72 1.78 14.55
CA ARG A 64 18.75 0.76 14.85
C ARG A 64 18.35 -0.19 15.97
N THR A 65 17.55 0.27 16.94
CA THR A 65 17.06 -0.58 18.03
C THR A 65 15.92 -1.47 17.57
N TYR A 66 14.99 -0.96 16.77
CA TYR A 66 13.92 -1.74 16.18
C TYR A 66 14.45 -2.84 15.26
N LEU A 67 15.44 -2.55 14.41
CA LEU A 67 16.09 -3.55 13.57
C LEU A 67 16.79 -4.66 14.38
N ARG A 68 17.37 -4.32 15.55
CA ARG A 68 17.92 -5.32 16.48
C ARG A 68 16.82 -6.17 17.11
N PHE A 69 15.68 -5.57 17.44
CA PHE A 69 14.49 -6.29 17.89
C PHE A 69 14.00 -7.28 16.83
N LEU A 70 13.86 -6.88 15.57
CA LEU A 70 13.48 -7.80 14.49
C LEU A 70 14.45 -8.99 14.38
N LYS A 71 15.76 -8.72 14.44
CA LYS A 71 16.80 -9.77 14.42
C LYS A 71 16.73 -10.69 15.62
N TYR A 72 16.40 -10.16 16.79
CA TYR A 72 16.22 -10.96 18.00
C TYR A 72 14.96 -11.83 17.91
N LEU A 73 13.83 -11.26 17.47
CA LEU A 73 12.57 -11.96 17.25
C LEU A 73 12.75 -13.13 16.27
N GLU A 74 13.55 -12.94 15.23
CA GLU A 74 13.87 -13.97 14.22
C GLU A 74 14.53 -15.21 14.84
N THR A 75 15.22 -15.07 15.97
CA THR A 75 15.91 -16.21 16.62
C THR A 75 14.97 -17.23 17.26
N PHE A 76 13.73 -16.84 17.58
CA PHE A 76 12.75 -17.72 18.24
C PHE A 76 11.37 -17.72 17.59
N SER A 77 11.07 -16.74 16.72
CA SER A 77 9.85 -16.70 15.92
C SER A 77 10.11 -16.08 14.53
N PRO A 78 10.71 -16.84 13.58
CA PRO A 78 11.01 -16.36 12.23
C PRO A 78 9.79 -15.82 11.47
N LYS A 79 8.61 -16.44 11.66
CA LYS A 79 7.36 -16.02 11.02
C LYS A 79 6.94 -14.61 11.47
N GLU A 80 6.92 -14.37 12.78
CA GLU A 80 6.52 -13.08 13.37
C GLU A 80 7.54 -11.98 13.03
N ALA A 81 8.84 -12.32 13.03
CA ALA A 81 9.91 -11.42 12.62
C ALA A 81 9.79 -11.00 11.15
N LYS A 82 9.49 -11.95 10.25
CA LYS A 82 9.24 -11.66 8.84
C LYS A 82 8.07 -10.70 8.67
N GLN A 83 6.94 -10.95 9.34
CA GLN A 83 5.76 -10.08 9.29
C GLN A 83 6.05 -8.64 9.74
N ARG A 84 6.74 -8.46 10.89
CA ARG A 84 7.09 -7.12 11.39
C ARG A 84 8.12 -6.41 10.53
N ARG A 85 9.05 -7.15 9.94
CA ARG A 85 10.00 -6.59 8.96
C ARG A 85 9.27 -6.07 7.73
N GLU A 86 8.35 -6.84 7.18
CA GLU A 86 7.54 -6.43 6.02
C GLU A 86 6.72 -5.17 6.35
N MET A 87 6.05 -5.13 7.52
CA MET A 87 5.32 -3.94 7.99
C MET A 87 6.21 -2.71 8.14
N TYR A 88 7.39 -2.88 8.75
CA TYR A 88 8.35 -1.80 8.92
C TYR A 88 8.87 -1.28 7.57
N GLU A 89 9.21 -2.18 6.64
CA GLU A 89 9.69 -1.78 5.31
C GLU A 89 8.63 -1.03 4.50
N ASP A 90 7.36 -1.44 4.64
CA ASP A 90 6.22 -0.76 4.04
C ASP A 90 6.01 0.62 4.67
N MET A 91 6.04 0.73 5.99
CA MET A 91 5.86 1.99 6.72
C MET A 91 6.96 3.01 6.41
N MET A 92 8.21 2.56 6.32
CA MET A 92 9.35 3.42 5.99
C MET A 92 9.40 3.86 4.52
N GLY A 93 8.50 3.35 3.67
CA GLY A 93 8.44 3.76 2.27
C GLY A 93 9.57 3.18 1.41
N TYR A 94 10.25 2.12 1.84
CA TYR A 94 11.30 1.49 1.00
C TYR A 94 10.69 0.89 -0.28
N LYS A 95 9.48 0.35 -0.18
CA LYS A 95 8.80 -0.35 -1.28
C LYS A 95 7.91 0.54 -2.14
N ILE A 96 7.62 1.76 -1.68
CA ILE A 96 6.67 2.67 -2.34
C ILE A 96 7.15 3.17 -3.70
N HIS A 97 8.47 3.12 -3.97
CA HIS A 97 9.07 3.41 -5.27
C HIS A 97 8.34 2.73 -6.44
N THR A 98 7.94 1.47 -6.25
CA THR A 98 7.22 0.72 -7.28
C THR A 98 5.86 1.35 -7.60
N ALA A 99 5.14 1.85 -6.59
CA ALA A 99 3.87 2.53 -6.79
C ALA A 99 4.02 3.87 -7.53
N TYR A 100 5.09 4.63 -7.25
CA TYR A 100 5.40 5.86 -8.01
C TYR A 100 5.70 5.57 -9.48
N VAL A 101 6.56 4.59 -9.75
CA VAL A 101 6.86 4.19 -11.14
C VAL A 101 5.58 3.69 -11.83
N ALA A 102 4.72 2.95 -11.12
CA ALA A 102 3.44 2.49 -11.62
C ALA A 102 2.49 3.66 -11.96
N ALA A 103 2.35 4.65 -11.07
CA ALA A 103 1.54 5.84 -11.32
C ALA A 103 2.02 6.63 -12.55
N ARG A 104 3.34 6.86 -12.64
CA ARG A 104 3.96 7.51 -13.80
C ARG A 104 3.73 6.73 -15.09
N LEU A 105 3.86 5.41 -15.02
CA LEU A 105 3.63 4.52 -16.16
C LEU A 105 2.17 4.56 -16.60
N ALA A 106 1.23 4.44 -15.67
CA ALA A 106 -0.21 4.50 -15.91
C ALA A 106 -0.60 5.80 -16.63
N LYS A 107 -0.17 6.96 -16.10
CA LYS A 107 -0.40 8.28 -16.72
C LYS A 107 0.14 8.35 -18.15
N LYS A 108 1.28 7.72 -18.41
CA LYS A 108 1.88 7.67 -19.75
C LYS A 108 1.12 6.75 -20.71
N LEU A 109 0.74 5.55 -20.26
CA LEU A 109 0.13 4.52 -21.12
C LEU A 109 -1.33 4.82 -21.46
N HIS A 110 -2.06 5.48 -20.57
CA HIS A 110 -3.44 5.94 -20.80
C HIS A 110 -3.51 7.38 -21.35
N LYS A 111 -2.39 7.95 -21.82
CA LYS A 111 -2.37 9.32 -22.34
C LYS A 111 -3.40 9.51 -23.46
N GLY A 112 -4.32 10.46 -23.25
CA GLY A 112 -5.38 10.79 -24.21
C GLY A 112 -6.63 9.92 -24.08
N GLN A 113 -6.64 8.92 -23.18
CA GLN A 113 -7.87 8.25 -22.78
C GLN A 113 -8.65 9.16 -21.84
N VAL A 114 -9.97 9.17 -22.00
CA VAL A 114 -10.90 9.86 -21.11
C VAL A 114 -11.81 8.88 -20.41
N ASP A 115 -12.24 9.23 -19.21
CA ASP A 115 -13.25 8.48 -18.48
C ASP A 115 -14.67 8.80 -18.96
N LYS A 116 -15.67 8.20 -18.32
CA LYS A 116 -17.09 8.39 -18.67
C LYS A 116 -17.61 9.80 -18.40
N ALA A 117 -16.94 10.58 -17.55
CA ALA A 117 -17.26 11.97 -17.28
C ALA A 117 -16.51 12.93 -18.23
N GLY A 118 -15.68 12.40 -19.15
CA GLY A 118 -14.86 13.19 -20.07
C GLY A 118 -13.57 13.73 -19.44
N LYS A 119 -13.22 13.30 -18.22
CA LYS A 119 -11.97 13.66 -17.55
C LYS A 119 -10.82 12.78 -18.05
N ASP A 120 -9.58 13.27 -17.99
CA ASP A 120 -8.39 12.44 -18.22
C ASP A 120 -8.48 11.14 -17.39
N TYR A 121 -8.23 9.99 -18.03
CA TYR A 121 -8.48 8.69 -17.40
C TYR A 121 -7.62 8.45 -16.17
N PHE A 122 -6.37 8.92 -16.17
CA PHE A 122 -5.51 8.78 -15.01
C PHE A 122 -6.07 9.58 -13.83
N GLU A 123 -6.40 10.87 -14.05
CA GLU A 123 -6.91 11.73 -12.99
C GLU A 123 -8.35 11.40 -12.55
N GLY A 124 -9.17 10.90 -13.46
CA GLY A 124 -10.58 10.58 -13.20
C GLY A 124 -10.77 9.23 -12.53
N HIS A 125 -9.86 8.27 -12.77
CA HIS A 125 -10.04 6.89 -12.35
C HIS A 125 -8.80 6.31 -11.65
N LEU A 126 -7.69 6.15 -12.37
CA LEU A 126 -6.52 5.39 -11.88
C LEU A 126 -5.87 6.01 -10.64
N ALA A 127 -5.84 7.34 -10.55
CA ALA A 127 -5.34 8.08 -9.40
C ALA A 127 -6.14 7.74 -8.13
N THR A 128 -7.46 7.60 -8.25
CA THR A 128 -8.34 7.25 -7.13
C THR A 128 -8.15 5.79 -6.73
N VAL A 129 -8.20 4.86 -7.69
CA VAL A 129 -8.07 3.42 -7.40
C VAL A 129 -6.69 3.10 -6.82
N GLY A 130 -5.62 3.56 -7.47
CA GLY A 130 -4.25 3.38 -6.99
C GLY A 130 -4.00 4.12 -5.67
N GLY A 131 -4.42 5.38 -5.54
CA GLY A 131 -4.24 6.17 -4.32
C GLY A 131 -4.97 5.61 -3.09
N SER A 132 -6.07 4.87 -3.30
CA SER A 132 -6.84 4.19 -2.25
C SER A 132 -6.25 2.84 -1.82
N GLY A 133 -5.20 2.36 -2.49
CA GLY A 133 -4.46 1.18 -2.07
C GLY A 133 -3.80 1.39 -0.70
N TYR A 134 -3.88 0.38 0.17
CA TYR A 134 -3.31 0.44 1.52
C TYR A 134 -1.78 0.32 1.48
N ASP A 135 -1.26 -0.74 0.85
CA ASP A 135 0.17 -1.01 0.71
C ASP A 135 0.68 -0.69 -0.70
N TRP A 136 2.01 -0.75 -0.89
CA TRP A 136 2.63 -0.44 -2.17
C TRP A 136 2.21 -1.39 -3.30
N LYS A 137 1.86 -2.65 -3.03
CA LYS A 137 1.42 -3.62 -4.05
C LYS A 137 0.01 -3.27 -4.52
N GLN A 138 -0.91 -2.99 -3.59
CA GLN A 138 -2.26 -2.54 -3.89
C GLN A 138 -2.23 -1.25 -4.69
N LYS A 139 -1.39 -0.28 -4.29
CA LYS A 139 -1.20 0.97 -5.07
C LYS A 139 -0.65 0.66 -6.46
N THR A 140 0.39 -0.16 -6.57
CA THR A 140 1.04 -0.55 -7.83
C THR A 140 0.04 -1.19 -8.81
N VAL A 141 -0.67 -2.23 -8.37
CA VAL A 141 -1.67 -2.93 -9.20
C VAL A 141 -2.83 -1.99 -9.48
N GLY A 142 -3.30 -1.22 -8.50
CA GLY A 142 -4.39 -0.26 -8.66
C GLY A 142 -4.12 0.81 -9.73
N PHE A 143 -2.91 1.35 -9.83
CA PHE A 143 -2.55 2.27 -10.91
C PHE A 143 -2.53 1.61 -12.30
N LEU A 144 -2.19 0.32 -12.36
CA LEU A 144 -1.92 -0.38 -13.62
C LEU A 144 -3.03 -1.35 -14.06
N HIS A 145 -4.10 -1.48 -13.27
CA HIS A 145 -5.07 -2.57 -13.40
C HIS A 145 -5.76 -2.63 -14.77
N ASP A 146 -6.00 -1.47 -15.39
CA ASP A 146 -6.67 -1.36 -16.68
C ASP A 146 -5.73 -1.34 -17.87
N VAL A 147 -4.41 -1.27 -17.67
CA VAL A 147 -3.48 -1.11 -18.80
C VAL A 147 -3.63 -2.25 -19.80
N ALA A 148 -3.65 -3.49 -19.31
CA ALA A 148 -3.77 -4.66 -20.19
C ALA A 148 -5.19 -4.87 -20.74
N GLU A 149 -6.19 -4.22 -20.14
CA GLU A 149 -7.56 -4.27 -20.60
C GLU A 149 -7.80 -3.22 -21.70
N ASP A 150 -7.42 -1.97 -21.46
CA ASP A 150 -7.82 -0.82 -22.28
C ASP A 150 -6.78 -0.35 -23.29
N THR A 151 -5.54 -0.84 -23.21
CA THR A 151 -4.48 -0.49 -24.15
C THR A 151 -4.04 -1.70 -24.98
N SER A 152 -3.07 -1.51 -25.88
CA SER A 152 -2.48 -2.60 -26.66
C SER A 152 -1.38 -3.38 -25.94
N TYR A 153 -1.03 -3.00 -24.71
CA TYR A 153 0.06 -3.61 -23.95
C TYR A 153 -0.41 -4.84 -23.17
N SER A 154 0.41 -5.89 -23.15
CA SER A 154 0.14 -7.07 -22.32
C SER A 154 0.60 -6.86 -20.87
N VAL A 155 0.14 -7.69 -19.93
CA VAL A 155 0.65 -7.70 -18.55
C VAL A 155 2.18 -7.88 -18.52
N LYS A 156 2.74 -8.73 -19.39
CA LYS A 156 4.19 -8.92 -19.50
C LYS A 156 4.92 -7.65 -19.91
N ASP A 157 4.32 -6.83 -20.77
CA ASP A 157 4.89 -5.54 -21.15
C ASP A 157 4.84 -4.57 -19.96
N VAL A 158 3.74 -4.54 -19.22
CA VAL A 158 3.59 -3.73 -17.99
C VAL A 158 4.68 -4.07 -16.97
N ILE A 159 4.88 -5.35 -16.66
CA ILE A 159 5.93 -5.81 -15.74
C ILE A 159 7.32 -5.38 -16.26
N ARG A 160 7.60 -5.55 -17.55
CA ARG A 160 8.88 -5.15 -18.16
C ARG A 160 9.10 -3.63 -18.03
N PHE A 161 8.07 -2.81 -18.27
CA PHE A 161 8.17 -1.36 -18.15
C PHE A 161 8.38 -0.92 -16.70
N LEU A 162 7.68 -1.54 -15.76
CA LEU A 162 7.80 -1.25 -14.33
C LEU A 162 9.20 -1.60 -13.81
N GLN A 163 9.72 -2.78 -14.16
CA GLN A 163 11.09 -3.19 -13.86
C GLN A 163 12.13 -2.24 -14.47
N LYS A 164 11.92 -1.80 -15.72
CA LYS A 164 12.80 -0.83 -16.37
C LYS A 164 12.78 0.52 -15.63
N GLY A 165 11.60 1.01 -15.25
CA GLY A 165 11.46 2.26 -14.51
C GLY A 165 12.17 2.23 -13.16
N LEU A 166 12.03 1.15 -12.40
CA LEU A 166 12.75 0.96 -11.13
C LEU A 166 14.27 0.89 -11.32
N LYS A 167 14.76 0.21 -12.36
CA LYS A 167 16.19 0.17 -12.69
C LYS A 167 16.72 1.56 -13.06
N THR A 168 15.96 2.34 -13.81
CA THR A 168 16.32 3.73 -14.15
C THR A 168 16.41 4.58 -12.90
N TRP A 169 15.41 4.51 -12.01
CA TRP A 169 15.42 5.25 -10.75
C TRP A 169 16.64 4.88 -9.91
N LYS A 170 16.89 3.58 -9.73
CA LYS A 170 18.06 3.10 -8.96
C LYS A 170 19.40 3.59 -9.53
N ALA A 171 19.50 3.72 -10.86
CA ALA A 171 20.72 4.19 -11.51
C ALA A 171 20.91 5.72 -11.43
N ARG A 172 19.84 6.48 -11.21
CA ARG A 172 19.81 7.95 -11.23
C ARG A 172 18.85 8.51 -10.18
N PRO A 173 19.11 8.30 -8.88
CA PRO A 173 18.21 8.72 -7.80
C PRO A 173 17.97 10.23 -7.74
N GLU A 174 18.84 11.04 -8.34
CA GLU A 174 18.73 12.49 -8.45
C GLU A 174 17.78 12.98 -9.55
N GLU A 175 17.49 12.18 -10.58
CA GLU A 175 16.64 12.57 -11.73
C GLU A 175 15.15 12.30 -11.45
N GLN A 176 14.63 12.75 -10.30
CA GLN A 176 13.29 12.38 -9.81
C GLN A 176 12.36 13.57 -9.52
N ASP A 177 12.56 14.70 -10.20
CA ASP A 177 11.72 15.91 -10.11
C ASP A 177 10.21 15.66 -10.36
N TRP A 178 9.87 14.51 -10.95
CA TRP A 178 8.49 14.11 -11.22
C TRP A 178 7.79 13.48 -10.01
N ILE A 179 8.49 13.17 -8.91
CA ILE A 179 7.87 12.58 -7.70
C ILE A 179 6.74 13.46 -7.18
N ASP A 180 6.94 14.77 -7.20
CA ASP A 180 5.98 15.75 -6.67
C ASP A 180 4.65 15.74 -7.44
N ASP A 181 4.64 15.31 -8.71
CA ASP A 181 3.41 15.13 -9.49
C ASP A 181 2.49 14.04 -8.93
N PHE A 182 3.01 13.15 -8.08
CA PHE A 182 2.31 11.98 -7.58
C PHE A 182 2.27 11.88 -6.05
N SER A 183 2.99 12.73 -5.31
CA SER A 183 3.14 12.61 -3.86
C SER A 183 1.81 12.67 -3.11
N GLU A 184 0.91 13.57 -3.52
CA GLU A 184 -0.45 13.70 -2.99
C GLU A 184 -1.37 12.51 -3.34
N ILE A 185 -1.09 11.84 -4.46
CA ILE A 185 -1.87 10.68 -4.92
C ILE A 185 -1.40 9.42 -4.19
N VAL A 186 -0.09 9.21 -4.10
CA VAL A 186 0.52 8.04 -3.46
C VAL A 186 0.42 8.14 -1.94
N LYS A 187 0.42 9.37 -1.38
CA LYS A 187 0.27 9.69 0.05
C LYS A 187 1.39 9.15 0.95
N GLN A 188 2.54 8.86 0.37
CA GLN A 188 3.74 8.43 1.08
C GLN A 188 4.95 8.84 0.26
N TYR A 189 5.93 9.52 0.86
CA TYR A 189 7.17 9.87 0.18
C TYR A 189 8.10 8.66 0.08
N PRO A 190 8.81 8.49 -1.07
CA PRO A 190 9.79 7.44 -1.21
C PRO A 190 11.00 7.70 -0.31
N HIS A 191 11.50 6.65 0.34
CA HIS A 191 12.75 6.72 1.09
C HIS A 191 13.95 6.93 0.15
N GLU A 192 15.09 7.40 0.66
CA GLU A 192 16.36 7.44 -0.09
C GLU A 192 16.82 6.05 -0.61
N HIS A 193 16.27 4.98 -0.05
CA HIS A 193 16.66 3.61 -0.38
C HIS A 193 15.53 2.91 -1.14
N LEU A 194 15.82 2.54 -2.38
CA LEU A 194 14.89 1.85 -3.27
C LEU A 194 14.94 0.33 -3.05
N HIS A 195 13.77 -0.24 -2.73
CA HIS A 195 13.55 -1.69 -2.76
C HIS A 195 13.28 -2.16 -4.20
N LEU A 196 13.97 -3.22 -4.62
CA LEU A 196 13.62 -3.94 -5.84
C LEU A 196 12.76 -5.14 -5.46
N PRO A 197 11.53 -5.28 -5.99
CA PRO A 197 10.70 -6.42 -5.67
C PRO A 197 11.40 -7.74 -5.95
N SER A 198 11.24 -8.68 -5.03
CA SER A 198 11.67 -10.07 -5.14
C SER A 198 10.88 -10.81 -6.23
N LYS A 199 11.32 -12.03 -6.56
CA LYS A 199 10.63 -12.87 -7.56
C LYS A 199 9.18 -13.15 -7.16
N ASP A 200 8.94 -13.49 -5.90
CA ASP A 200 7.59 -13.82 -5.41
C ASP A 200 6.69 -12.58 -5.41
N GLU A 201 7.23 -11.41 -5.03
CA GLU A 201 6.49 -10.14 -5.13
C GLU A 201 6.14 -9.78 -6.58
N TRP A 202 7.06 -10.03 -7.53
CA TRP A 202 6.76 -9.83 -8.95
C TRP A 202 5.68 -10.78 -9.47
N ASN A 203 5.75 -12.06 -9.10
CA ASN A 203 4.76 -13.05 -9.49
C ASN A 203 3.37 -12.66 -8.97
N GLU A 204 3.26 -12.24 -7.70
CA GLU A 204 1.99 -11.82 -7.11
C GLU A 204 1.39 -10.58 -7.80
N ILE A 205 2.22 -9.60 -8.17
CA ILE A 205 1.79 -8.41 -8.94
C ILE A 205 1.35 -8.80 -10.35
N GLU A 206 2.10 -9.66 -11.04
CA GLU A 206 1.79 -10.14 -12.38
C GLU A 206 0.48 -10.94 -12.40
N GLU A 207 0.31 -11.88 -11.45
CA GLU A 207 -0.92 -12.65 -11.27
C GLU A 207 -2.11 -11.72 -11.00
N ALA A 208 -1.98 -10.76 -10.09
CA ALA A 208 -3.04 -9.80 -9.82
C ALA A 208 -3.44 -9.01 -11.07
N LEU A 209 -2.48 -8.49 -11.86
CA LEU A 209 -2.77 -7.77 -13.10
C LEU A 209 -3.46 -8.65 -14.14
N HIS A 210 -3.09 -9.93 -14.25
CA HIS A 210 -3.80 -10.89 -15.09
C HIS A 210 -5.26 -11.08 -14.65
N LEU A 211 -5.49 -11.17 -13.33
CA LEU A 211 -6.84 -11.27 -12.75
C LEU A 211 -7.65 -9.97 -12.84
N MET A 212 -7.05 -8.83 -13.15
CA MET A 212 -7.81 -7.59 -13.38
C MET A 212 -8.40 -7.49 -14.80
N ASN A 213 -7.78 -8.13 -15.81
CA ASN A 213 -8.22 -8.02 -17.21
C ASN A 213 -9.44 -8.90 -17.56
N ALA A 214 -10.64 -8.33 -17.59
CA ALA A 214 -11.90 -9.03 -17.85
C ALA A 214 -12.00 -9.63 -19.26
N ARG A 215 -11.23 -9.14 -20.23
CA ARG A 215 -11.27 -9.63 -21.63
C ARG A 215 -10.71 -11.04 -21.80
N THR A 216 -10.06 -11.57 -20.77
CA THR A 216 -9.45 -12.91 -20.78
C THR A 216 -10.42 -14.01 -20.34
N VAL A 217 -11.67 -13.67 -20.02
CA VAL A 217 -12.71 -14.61 -19.58
C VAL A 217 -14.03 -14.37 -20.33
N PRO A 218 -14.84 -15.42 -20.56
CA PRO A 218 -16.02 -15.32 -21.43
C PRO A 218 -17.23 -14.68 -20.76
N THR A 219 -17.33 -14.75 -19.42
CA THR A 219 -18.50 -14.25 -18.68
C THR A 219 -18.07 -13.39 -17.51
N ARG A 220 -18.98 -12.49 -17.09
CA ARG A 220 -18.77 -11.64 -15.91
C ARG A 220 -18.69 -12.46 -14.62
N GLU A 221 -19.48 -13.52 -14.52
CA GLU A 221 -19.41 -14.46 -13.39
C GLU A 221 -18.04 -15.16 -13.32
N ALA A 222 -17.50 -15.63 -14.45
CA ALA A 222 -16.15 -16.18 -14.50
C ALA A 222 -15.08 -15.13 -14.14
N TYR A 223 -15.33 -13.87 -14.50
CA TYR A 223 -14.46 -12.76 -14.10
C TYR A 223 -14.45 -12.51 -12.59
N ILE A 224 -15.59 -12.57 -11.90
CA ILE A 224 -15.61 -12.36 -10.44
C ILE A 224 -15.06 -13.59 -9.71
N ASN A 225 -15.45 -14.80 -10.13
CA ASN A 225 -15.04 -16.04 -9.46
C ASN A 225 -13.52 -16.29 -9.48
N ARG A 226 -12.79 -15.77 -10.47
CA ARG A 226 -11.32 -15.97 -10.55
C ARG A 226 -10.53 -15.22 -9.48
N PHE A 227 -11.12 -14.24 -8.82
CA PHE A 227 -10.46 -13.53 -7.72
C PHE A 227 -10.34 -14.39 -6.46
N LYS A 228 -11.11 -15.48 -6.35
CA LYS A 228 -11.15 -16.36 -5.18
C LYS A 228 -9.74 -16.83 -4.79
N GLY A 229 -9.39 -16.60 -3.53
CA GLY A 229 -8.09 -16.97 -2.96
C GLY A 229 -6.94 -16.00 -3.26
N HIS A 230 -7.13 -14.97 -4.11
CA HIS A 230 -6.07 -14.02 -4.46
C HIS A 230 -6.23 -12.67 -3.74
N PHE A 231 -5.64 -12.58 -2.54
CA PHE A 231 -5.81 -11.45 -1.62
C PHE A 231 -5.56 -10.07 -2.22
N LEU A 232 -4.44 -9.88 -2.93
CA LEU A 232 -4.09 -8.59 -3.54
C LEU A 232 -5.11 -8.14 -4.60
N ALA A 233 -5.45 -9.03 -5.54
CA ALA A 233 -6.41 -8.77 -6.61
C ALA A 233 -7.81 -8.44 -6.07
N ILE A 234 -8.28 -9.16 -5.04
CA ILE A 234 -9.56 -8.87 -4.38
C ILE A 234 -9.58 -7.43 -3.84
N LYS A 235 -8.57 -7.02 -3.07
CA LYS A 235 -8.50 -5.66 -2.50
C LYS A 235 -8.51 -4.58 -3.58
N VAL A 236 -7.73 -4.78 -4.64
CA VAL A 236 -7.68 -3.82 -5.75
C VAL A 236 -9.04 -3.74 -6.45
N LYS A 237 -9.70 -4.89 -6.68
CA LYS A 237 -11.02 -4.90 -7.32
C LYS A 237 -12.10 -4.26 -6.46
N LEU A 238 -12.04 -4.44 -5.14
CA LEU A 238 -12.93 -3.75 -4.20
C LEU A 238 -12.76 -2.23 -4.28
N ASN A 239 -11.52 -1.73 -4.39
CA ASN A 239 -11.25 -0.30 -4.56
C ASN A 239 -11.75 0.23 -5.92
N ASP A 240 -11.53 -0.51 -7.00
CA ASP A 240 -12.07 -0.20 -8.32
C ASP A 240 -13.60 -0.10 -8.29
N LEU A 241 -14.28 -1.10 -7.73
CA LEU A 241 -15.74 -1.10 -7.59
C LEU A 241 -16.25 0.05 -6.72
N ARG A 242 -15.60 0.36 -5.58
CA ARG A 242 -15.99 1.51 -4.74
C ARG A 242 -15.98 2.82 -5.52
N HIS A 243 -14.93 3.06 -6.30
CA HIS A 243 -14.85 4.23 -7.15
C HIS A 243 -15.89 4.20 -8.29
N ASN A 244 -16.11 3.04 -8.92
CA ASN A 244 -17.10 2.88 -9.98
C ASN A 244 -18.56 3.00 -9.51
N MET A 245 -18.83 2.72 -8.23
CA MET A 245 -20.13 2.87 -7.61
C MET A 245 -20.44 4.32 -7.18
N ASP A 246 -19.46 5.23 -7.20
CA ASP A 246 -19.71 6.64 -6.95
C ASP A 246 -20.44 7.26 -8.15
N ILE A 247 -21.77 7.19 -8.14
CA ILE A 247 -22.62 7.72 -9.20
C ILE A 247 -22.52 9.24 -9.32
N SER A 248 -22.14 9.94 -8.24
CA SER A 248 -22.06 11.41 -8.20
C SER A 248 -20.96 11.96 -9.12
N ARG A 249 -20.01 11.10 -9.54
CA ARG A 249 -18.95 11.47 -10.48
C ARG A 249 -19.44 11.70 -11.90
N LEU A 250 -20.65 11.24 -12.24
CA LEU A 250 -21.22 11.39 -13.57
C LEU A 250 -22.15 12.62 -13.60
N PRO A 251 -21.92 13.60 -14.50
CA PRO A 251 -22.70 14.84 -14.52
C PRO A 251 -24.16 14.62 -14.93
N ASN A 252 -24.42 13.63 -15.80
CA ASN A 252 -25.77 13.27 -16.27
C ASN A 252 -25.93 11.74 -16.30
N PRO A 253 -26.14 11.09 -15.14
CA PRO A 253 -26.27 9.63 -15.07
C PRO A 253 -27.45 9.11 -15.89
N THR A 254 -27.26 8.00 -16.60
CA THR A 254 -28.31 7.35 -17.42
C THR A 254 -28.86 6.11 -16.73
N GLU A 255 -29.98 5.57 -17.22
CA GLU A 255 -30.52 4.28 -16.77
C GLU A 255 -29.49 3.14 -16.87
N LYS A 256 -28.65 3.17 -17.92
CA LYS A 256 -27.55 2.20 -18.08
C LYS A 256 -26.54 2.28 -16.94
N ASP A 257 -26.33 3.44 -16.32
CA ASP A 257 -25.39 3.60 -15.22
C ASP A 257 -25.96 3.07 -13.90
N TYR A 258 -27.27 3.23 -13.65
CA TYR A 258 -27.95 2.60 -12.52
C TYR A 258 -27.97 1.07 -12.62
N VAL A 259 -28.21 0.51 -13.81
CA VAL A 259 -28.11 -0.94 -14.03
C VAL A 259 -26.68 -1.45 -13.78
N ARG A 260 -25.66 -0.65 -14.11
CA ARG A 260 -24.26 -0.99 -13.78
C ARG A 260 -24.01 -0.89 -12.28
N LEU A 261 -24.56 0.11 -11.60
CA LEU A 261 -24.43 0.31 -10.16
C LEU A 261 -24.97 -0.90 -9.39
N GLU A 262 -26.19 -1.35 -9.69
CA GLU A 262 -26.78 -2.55 -9.08
C GLU A 262 -25.90 -3.79 -9.29
N ARG A 263 -25.33 -3.92 -10.50
CA ARG A 263 -24.42 -5.02 -10.78
C ARG A 263 -23.13 -4.91 -9.96
N TYR A 264 -22.51 -3.73 -9.91
CA TYR A 264 -21.29 -3.49 -9.15
C TYR A 264 -21.49 -3.72 -7.64
N GLN A 265 -22.67 -3.42 -7.11
CA GLN A 265 -23.03 -3.74 -5.73
C GLN A 265 -23.00 -5.24 -5.45
N LYS A 266 -23.61 -6.06 -6.32
CA LYS A 266 -23.58 -7.52 -6.21
C LYS A 266 -22.15 -8.07 -6.32
N GLU A 267 -21.40 -7.61 -7.32
CA GLU A 267 -19.99 -8.00 -7.50
C GLU A 267 -19.13 -7.63 -6.27
N TYR A 268 -19.42 -6.48 -5.65
CA TYR A 268 -18.73 -6.02 -4.44
C TYR A 268 -19.06 -6.89 -3.23
N GLU A 269 -20.33 -7.26 -3.03
CA GLU A 269 -20.76 -8.17 -1.96
C GLU A 269 -20.07 -9.54 -2.08
N GLU A 270 -20.07 -10.14 -3.28
CA GLU A 270 -19.38 -11.41 -3.55
C GLU A 270 -17.88 -11.34 -3.23
N LEU A 271 -17.20 -10.27 -3.68
CA LEU A 271 -15.78 -10.07 -3.39
C LEU A 271 -15.49 -9.81 -1.90
N MET A 272 -16.41 -9.17 -1.19
CA MET A 272 -16.30 -8.97 0.26
C MET A 272 -16.39 -10.30 1.02
N GLU A 273 -17.25 -11.22 0.60
CA GLU A 273 -17.30 -12.58 1.17
C GLU A 273 -15.99 -13.34 0.88
N MET A 274 -15.49 -13.31 -0.36
CA MET A 274 -14.18 -13.90 -0.68
C MET A 274 -13.04 -13.27 0.13
N PHE A 275 -13.09 -11.97 0.38
CA PHE A 275 -12.11 -11.27 1.21
C PHE A 275 -12.13 -11.76 2.66
N LYS A 276 -13.33 -11.96 3.25
CA LYS A 276 -13.48 -12.51 4.60
C LYS A 276 -12.91 -13.92 4.70
N GLU A 277 -13.24 -14.81 3.74
CA GLU A 277 -12.70 -16.17 3.68
C GLU A 277 -11.16 -16.17 3.69
N VAL A 278 -10.53 -15.31 2.88
CA VAL A 278 -9.07 -15.21 2.82
C VAL A 278 -8.47 -14.63 4.12
N CYS A 279 -9.11 -13.64 4.72
CA CYS A 279 -8.70 -13.07 6.00
C CYS A 279 -8.73 -14.10 7.13
N GLU A 280 -9.77 -14.93 7.21
CA GLU A 280 -9.88 -16.01 8.20
C GLU A 280 -8.74 -17.03 8.06
N ILE A 281 -8.35 -17.36 6.82
CA ILE A 281 -7.25 -18.29 6.54
C ILE A 281 -5.88 -17.67 6.86
N GLN A 282 -5.65 -16.42 6.47
CA GLN A 282 -4.35 -15.76 6.59
C GLN A 282 -4.09 -15.18 8.00
N TYR A 283 -5.14 -14.73 8.68
CA TYR A 283 -5.07 -14.03 9.97
C TYR A 283 -6.08 -14.60 10.99
N PRO A 284 -5.97 -15.89 11.37
CA PRO A 284 -6.96 -16.55 12.22
C PRO A 284 -7.14 -15.89 13.60
N THR A 285 -6.09 -15.23 14.12
CA THR A 285 -6.10 -14.58 15.44
C THR A 285 -6.80 -13.23 15.47
N LEU A 286 -7.00 -12.54 14.32
CA LEU A 286 -7.69 -11.25 14.27
C LEU A 286 -9.22 -11.40 14.33
N VAL A 287 -9.75 -12.57 13.98
CA VAL A 287 -11.20 -12.85 13.93
C VAL A 287 -11.75 -13.18 15.32
N GLU A 288 -10.95 -13.81 16.20
CA GLU A 288 -11.36 -14.12 17.57
C GLU A 288 -11.55 -12.88 18.47
N ASP A 289 -10.80 -11.80 18.21
CA ASP A 289 -10.86 -10.56 18.99
C ASP A 289 -11.99 -9.61 18.54
N ALA A 290 -12.51 -9.76 17.31
CA ALA A 290 -13.65 -8.96 16.82
C ALA A 290 -15.01 -9.46 17.35
N GLY A 291 -15.03 -10.63 18.02
CA GLY A 291 -16.21 -11.24 18.63
C GLY A 291 -16.29 -11.12 20.16
N ARG A 292 -15.47 -10.27 20.78
CA ARG A 292 -15.48 -9.99 22.23
C ARG A 292 -15.86 -8.55 22.55
#